data_AF-H5TFA3-F1
#
_entry.id   AF-H5TFA3-F1
#
_cell.length_a   1.000
_cell.length_b   1.000
_cell.length_c   1.000
_cell.angle_alpha   90.00
_cell.angle_beta   90.00
_cell.angle_gamma   90.00
#
_symmetry.space_group_name_H-M   'P 1'
#
loop_
_entity.id
_entity.type
_entity.pdbx_description
1 polymer ?
#
loop_
_entity_poly.entity_id
_entity_poly.type
_entity_poly.pdbx_seq_one_letter_code
_entity_poly.pdbx_strand_id
1 'polypeptide(L)'
;MNTLVTISCSLVLTANLVSNSVASEQFSITSQQASWMQPSQQSIQFFKKQVEGGASVDNSLKSLLDRYPQRTPEFVSIALSAYPERYQEIITTSVSAKPMFVDDIIMLANEHRVAKPTEIVALAVNAEPSYAGAATSAACKNNPEYFDEIVKTAVKAEPDSADQIAQKLVAAFPSQTMEILITTIKEVPFVGKYVLDALLATVTDDLVKTENMIIVSMEELAQYPDAITRLVELAQQRDISSEKVRISAMKGGLSEEEIVAIINDHYLELESQAPTP
;
A
#
# COMPACT_ATOMS: atom_id res chain seq x y z
N MET A 1 -87.88 34.47 6.23
CA MET A 1 -86.70 35.10 5.61
C MET A 1 -86.02 34.01 4.79
N ASN A 2 -86.44 33.73 3.55
CA ASN A 2 -86.03 34.41 2.29
C ASN A 2 -84.51 34.66 2.27
N THR A 3 -83.69 34.22 1.30
CA THR A 3 -83.91 33.69 -0.06
C THR A 3 -82.57 33.11 -0.58
N LEU A 4 -82.65 32.27 -1.61
CA LEU A 4 -81.57 31.83 -2.52
C LEU A 4 -80.67 32.97 -3.04
N VAL A 5 -79.47 32.64 -3.54
CA VAL A 5 -79.07 32.79 -4.97
C VAL A 5 -77.57 32.43 -5.17
N THR A 6 -77.35 31.61 -6.20
CA THR A 6 -76.09 31.17 -6.83
C THR A 6 -75.54 32.17 -7.85
N ILE A 7 -74.33 31.87 -8.41
CA ILE A 7 -73.69 32.39 -9.67
C ILE A 7 -72.72 33.58 -9.39
N SER A 8 -71.46 33.68 -9.85
CA SER A 8 -70.77 33.27 -11.10
C SER A 8 -69.23 33.49 -11.00
N CYS A 9 -68.49 32.84 -11.91
CA CYS A 9 -67.25 33.26 -12.62
C CYS A 9 -66.05 33.78 -11.79
N SER A 10 -64.82 33.27 -11.97
CA SER A 10 -64.13 33.14 -13.26
C SER A 10 -62.99 32.13 -13.22
N LEU A 11 -62.81 31.42 -14.33
CA LEU A 11 -61.56 30.80 -14.74
C LEU A 11 -60.44 31.87 -14.76
N VAL A 12 -59.29 31.57 -14.14
CA VAL A 12 -58.00 31.93 -14.72
C VAL A 12 -57.10 30.70 -14.66
N LEU A 13 -56.94 30.11 -15.83
CA LEU A 13 -55.93 29.13 -16.16
C LEU A 13 -54.58 29.87 -16.19
N THR A 14 -53.69 29.59 -15.24
CA THR A 14 -52.25 29.84 -15.45
C THR A 14 -51.49 28.56 -15.18
N ALA A 15 -51.00 27.97 -16.27
CA ALA A 15 -49.99 26.93 -16.24
C ALA A 15 -48.71 27.55 -15.68
N ASN A 16 -48.15 26.98 -14.63
CA ASN A 16 -46.75 27.19 -14.27
C ASN A 16 -46.06 25.83 -14.07
N LEU A 17 -45.37 25.49 -15.14
CA LEU A 17 -44.10 24.79 -15.25
C LEU A 17 -43.44 24.31 -13.94
N VAL A 18 -43.10 23.02 -14.00
CA VAL A 18 -42.11 22.28 -13.23
C VAL A 18 -41.05 23.16 -12.56
N SER A 19 -40.94 23.00 -11.25
CA SER A 19 -39.67 23.10 -10.54
C SER A 19 -39.68 22.00 -9.48
N ASN A 20 -39.28 20.79 -9.89
CA ASN A 20 -38.85 19.77 -8.94
C ASN A 20 -37.59 20.31 -8.25
N SER A 21 -37.74 20.88 -7.07
CA SER A 21 -36.63 21.09 -6.15
C SER A 21 -36.16 19.71 -5.70
N VAL A 22 -35.17 19.17 -6.41
CA VAL A 22 -34.36 18.06 -5.90
C VAL A 22 -33.60 18.65 -4.72
N ALA A 23 -34.11 18.42 -3.51
CA ALA A 23 -33.35 18.65 -2.31
C ALA A 23 -32.18 17.66 -2.35
N SER A 24 -31.04 18.14 -2.83
CA SER A 24 -29.78 17.46 -2.62
C SER A 24 -29.49 17.53 -1.13
N GLU A 25 -29.82 16.48 -0.39
CA GLU A 25 -29.20 16.21 0.89
C GLU A 25 -27.69 16.11 0.63
N GLN A 26 -26.97 17.20 0.93
CA GLN A 26 -25.53 17.19 1.03
C GLN A 26 -25.20 16.29 2.23
N PHE A 27 -24.95 15.02 1.93
CA PHE A 27 -24.33 14.09 2.84
C PHE A 27 -22.87 14.55 3.00
N SER A 28 -22.66 15.49 3.93
CA SER A 28 -21.34 15.85 4.41
C SER A 28 -20.76 14.63 5.10
N ILE A 29 -19.95 13.86 4.38
CA ILE A 29 -19.06 12.86 4.96
C ILE A 29 -18.02 13.65 5.75
N THR A 30 -18.33 13.94 7.01
CA THR A 30 -17.31 14.25 7.99
C THR A 30 -16.37 13.06 7.99
N SER A 31 -15.12 13.27 7.61
CA SER A 31 -14.03 12.32 7.80
C SER A 31 -13.83 12.10 9.30
N GLN A 32 -14.68 11.29 9.91
CA GLN A 32 -14.41 10.67 11.19
C GLN A 32 -13.24 9.74 10.96
N GLN A 33 -12.03 10.22 11.28
CA GLN A 33 -11.02 9.32 11.84
C GLN A 33 -11.72 8.60 13.00
N ALA A 34 -11.99 7.31 12.80
CA ALA A 34 -12.47 6.44 13.85
C ALA A 34 -11.37 6.40 14.91
N SER A 35 -11.42 7.30 15.89
CA SER A 35 -10.72 7.09 17.15
C SER A 35 -11.34 5.83 17.73
N TRP A 36 -10.63 4.71 17.62
CA TRP A 36 -11.11 3.45 18.16
C TRP A 36 -11.39 3.66 19.63
N MET A 37 -12.66 3.45 20.00
CA MET A 37 -13.12 3.70 21.35
C MET A 37 -12.28 2.84 22.30
N GLN A 38 -11.58 3.50 23.23
CA GLN A 38 -10.77 2.82 24.23
C GLN A 38 -11.60 1.73 24.92
N PRO A 39 -11.10 0.49 25.01
CA PRO A 39 -11.84 -0.60 25.61
C PRO A 39 -12.33 -0.26 27.02
N SER A 40 -13.59 -0.57 27.31
CA SER A 40 -14.11 -0.39 28.67
C SER A 40 -13.37 -1.31 29.65
N GLN A 41 -13.21 -0.86 30.90
CA GLN A 41 -12.61 -1.68 31.95
C GLN A 41 -13.39 -3.00 32.15
N GLN A 42 -14.70 -3.00 31.93
CA GLN A 42 -15.52 -4.21 32.00
C GLN A 42 -15.16 -5.22 30.91
N SER A 43 -14.96 -4.75 29.67
CA SER A 43 -14.55 -5.60 28.53
C SER A 43 -13.17 -6.22 28.76
N ILE A 44 -12.22 -5.43 29.27
CA ILE A 44 -10.88 -5.90 29.64
C ILE A 44 -10.97 -6.99 30.71
N GLN A 45 -11.70 -6.75 31.79
CA GLN A 45 -11.85 -7.72 32.89
C GLN A 45 -12.56 -9.00 32.45
N PHE A 46 -13.56 -8.91 31.57
CA PHE A 46 -14.20 -10.08 30.98
C PHE A 46 -13.19 -10.91 30.17
N PHE A 47 -12.38 -10.27 29.33
CA PHE A 47 -11.36 -10.96 28.54
C PHE A 47 -10.31 -11.63 29.43
N LYS A 48 -9.82 -10.94 30.47
CA LYS A 48 -8.87 -11.51 31.45
C LYS A 48 -9.43 -12.75 32.14
N LYS A 49 -10.70 -12.72 32.55
CA LYS A 49 -11.37 -13.88 33.14
C LYS A 49 -11.45 -15.08 32.18
N GLN A 50 -11.58 -14.84 30.87
CA GLN A 50 -11.57 -15.93 29.90
C GLN A 50 -10.19 -16.59 29.77
N VAL A 51 -9.13 -15.80 29.86
CA VAL A 51 -7.75 -16.32 29.89
C VAL A 51 -7.47 -17.08 31.20
N GLU A 52 -7.86 -16.49 32.34
CA GLU A 52 -7.71 -17.12 33.68
C GLU A 52 -8.51 -18.42 33.81
N GLY A 53 -9.62 -18.55 33.07
CA GLY A 53 -10.45 -19.76 33.01
C GLY A 53 -9.77 -20.98 32.36
N GLY A 54 -8.50 -20.87 31.97
CA GLY A 54 -7.67 -21.97 31.45
C GLY A 54 -7.38 -21.89 29.95
N ALA A 55 -7.78 -20.81 29.27
CA ALA A 55 -7.44 -20.56 27.86
C ALA A 55 -6.21 -19.65 27.74
N SER A 56 -5.38 -19.83 26.71
CA SER A 56 -4.32 -18.86 26.38
C SER A 56 -4.91 -17.58 25.79
N VAL A 57 -4.14 -16.49 25.78
CA VAL A 57 -4.52 -15.23 25.10
C VAL A 57 -4.89 -15.53 23.64
N ASP A 58 -4.09 -16.33 22.94
CA ASP A 58 -4.38 -16.83 21.59
C ASP A 58 -5.73 -17.51 21.47
N ASN A 59 -5.98 -18.55 22.28
CA ASN A 59 -7.18 -19.36 22.14
C ASN A 59 -8.43 -18.55 22.48
N SER A 60 -8.35 -17.70 23.51
CA SER A 60 -9.44 -16.78 23.88
C SER A 60 -9.72 -15.77 22.77
N LEU A 61 -8.68 -15.14 22.23
CA LEU A 61 -8.82 -14.15 21.15
C LEU A 61 -9.36 -14.82 19.88
N LYS A 62 -8.73 -15.90 19.41
CA LYS A 62 -9.14 -16.64 18.21
C LYS A 62 -10.60 -17.08 18.29
N SER A 63 -11.04 -17.62 19.44
CA SER A 63 -12.44 -18.00 19.63
C SER A 63 -13.41 -16.84 19.50
N LEU A 64 -13.04 -15.62 19.92
CA LEU A 64 -13.86 -14.42 19.76
C LEU A 64 -13.87 -13.95 18.30
N LEU A 65 -12.70 -13.94 17.66
CA LEU A 65 -12.57 -13.56 16.25
C LEU A 65 -13.39 -14.47 15.33
N ASP A 66 -13.38 -15.78 15.58
CA ASP A 66 -14.15 -16.74 14.78
C ASP A 66 -15.66 -16.64 15.00
N ARG A 67 -16.09 -16.33 16.22
CA ARG A 67 -17.52 -16.19 16.54
C ARG A 67 -18.09 -14.85 16.08
N TYR A 68 -17.28 -13.79 16.11
CA TYR A 68 -17.69 -12.42 15.89
C TYR A 68 -16.70 -11.69 14.95
N PRO A 69 -16.57 -12.15 13.69
CA PRO A 69 -15.56 -11.64 12.75
C PRO A 69 -15.63 -10.13 12.52
N GLN A 70 -16.85 -9.57 12.54
CA GLN A 70 -17.07 -8.13 12.31
C GLN A 70 -16.61 -7.24 13.48
N ARG A 71 -16.29 -7.84 14.63
CA ARG A 71 -15.80 -7.14 15.83
C ARG A 71 -14.30 -7.37 16.05
N THR A 72 -13.58 -7.78 15.00
CA THR A 72 -12.14 -8.03 15.07
C THR A 72 -11.37 -6.84 15.65
N PRO A 73 -11.52 -5.60 15.15
CA PRO A 73 -10.78 -4.46 15.72
C PRO A 73 -11.06 -4.25 17.21
N GLU A 74 -12.30 -4.45 17.64
CA GLU A 74 -12.68 -4.29 19.05
C GLU A 74 -11.99 -5.32 19.96
N PHE A 75 -12.00 -6.61 19.58
CA PHE A 75 -11.36 -7.65 20.39
C PHE A 75 -9.85 -7.55 20.41
N VAL A 76 -9.23 -7.13 19.30
CA VAL A 76 -7.80 -6.87 19.24
C VAL A 76 -7.42 -5.72 20.16
N SER A 77 -8.18 -4.62 20.13
CA SER A 77 -8.00 -3.48 21.05
C SER A 77 -8.12 -3.91 22.52
N ILE A 78 -9.16 -4.71 22.86
CA ILE A 78 -9.33 -5.28 24.20
C ILE A 78 -8.12 -6.13 24.61
N ALA A 79 -7.63 -7.01 23.71
CA ALA A 79 -6.52 -7.89 24.00
C ALA A 79 -5.20 -7.11 24.21
N LEU A 80 -4.88 -6.15 23.34
CA LEU A 80 -3.70 -5.28 23.48
C LEU A 80 -3.75 -4.44 24.75
N SER A 81 -4.95 -3.96 25.14
CA SER A 81 -5.15 -3.28 26.42
C SER A 81 -5.00 -4.21 27.63
N ALA A 82 -5.41 -5.47 27.51
CA ALA A 82 -5.39 -6.42 28.61
C ALA A 82 -3.99 -7.02 28.87
N TYR A 83 -3.25 -7.30 27.80
CA TYR A 83 -1.97 -7.99 27.78
C TYR A 83 -1.00 -7.35 26.76
N PRO A 84 -0.60 -6.08 26.96
CA PRO A 84 0.28 -5.36 26.02
C PRO A 84 1.62 -6.06 25.82
N GLU A 85 2.12 -6.80 26.81
CA GLU A 85 3.34 -7.60 26.73
C GLU A 85 3.21 -8.84 25.84
N ARG A 86 1.98 -9.23 25.47
CA ARG A 86 1.68 -10.36 24.57
C ARG A 86 1.34 -9.89 23.15
N TYR A 87 1.73 -8.68 22.77
CA TYR A 87 1.37 -8.10 21.47
C TYR A 87 1.80 -8.95 20.26
N GLN A 88 2.95 -9.63 20.32
CA GLN A 88 3.41 -10.47 19.20
C GLN A 88 2.42 -11.59 18.89
N GLU A 89 1.95 -12.26 19.95
CA GLU A 89 0.93 -13.29 19.92
C GLU A 89 -0.40 -12.72 19.40
N ILE A 90 -0.85 -11.60 19.98
CA ILE A 90 -2.12 -10.95 19.63
C ILE A 90 -2.14 -10.53 18.16
N ILE A 91 -1.09 -9.85 17.66
CA ILE A 91 -1.00 -9.39 16.27
C ILE A 91 -0.99 -10.59 15.34
N THR A 92 -0.11 -11.58 15.57
CA THR A 92 0.02 -12.76 14.73
C THR A 92 -1.30 -13.52 14.62
N THR A 93 -1.92 -13.84 15.75
CA THR A 93 -3.19 -14.58 15.77
C THR A 93 -4.33 -13.80 15.12
N SER A 94 -4.37 -12.48 15.31
CA SER A 94 -5.42 -11.65 14.73
C SER A 94 -5.29 -11.55 13.22
N VAL A 95 -4.08 -11.31 12.72
CA VAL A 95 -3.81 -11.21 11.28
C VAL A 95 -4.06 -12.57 10.62
N SER A 96 -3.51 -13.67 11.14
CA SER A 96 -3.73 -15.00 10.56
C SER A 96 -5.21 -15.44 10.63
N ALA A 97 -5.96 -15.06 11.68
CA ALA A 97 -7.36 -15.44 11.79
C ALA A 97 -8.28 -14.59 10.90
N LYS A 98 -7.96 -13.31 10.71
CA LYS A 98 -8.81 -12.34 10.03
C LYS A 98 -7.99 -11.33 9.19
N PRO A 99 -7.30 -11.79 8.12
CA PRO A 99 -6.42 -10.94 7.31
C PRO A 99 -7.04 -9.67 6.75
N MET A 100 -8.33 -9.70 6.43
CA MET A 100 -9.05 -8.55 5.89
C MET A 100 -9.04 -7.32 6.82
N PHE A 101 -8.74 -7.49 8.10
CA PHE A 101 -8.63 -6.41 9.09
C PHE A 101 -7.16 -6.02 9.40
N VAL A 102 -6.18 -6.43 8.58
CA VAL A 102 -4.76 -6.17 8.85
C VAL A 102 -4.45 -4.68 9.02
N ASP A 103 -5.10 -3.80 8.24
CA ASP A 103 -4.94 -2.35 8.35
C ASP A 103 -5.36 -1.84 9.75
N ASP A 104 -6.50 -2.32 10.26
CA ASP A 104 -7.02 -1.96 11.58
C ASP A 104 -6.15 -2.54 12.69
N ILE A 105 -5.67 -3.78 12.53
CA ILE A 105 -4.80 -4.44 13.52
C ILE A 105 -3.47 -3.68 13.66
N ILE A 106 -2.85 -3.29 12.55
CA ILE A 106 -1.61 -2.50 12.55
C ILE A 106 -1.84 -1.12 13.17
N MET A 107 -2.93 -0.46 12.82
CA MET A 107 -3.29 0.82 13.42
C MET A 107 -3.46 0.70 14.94
N LEU A 108 -4.22 -0.29 15.42
CA LEU A 108 -4.44 -0.54 16.84
C LEU A 108 -3.13 -0.84 17.59
N ALA A 109 -2.25 -1.65 17.01
CA ALA A 109 -0.94 -1.93 17.60
C ALA A 109 -0.08 -0.66 17.75
N ASN A 110 -0.07 0.21 16.74
CA ASN A 110 0.62 1.50 16.80
C ASN A 110 -0.01 2.44 17.83
N GLU A 111 -1.34 2.54 17.88
CA GLU A 111 -2.06 3.37 18.85
C GLU A 111 -1.80 2.95 20.30
N HIS A 112 -1.73 1.64 20.55
CA HIS A 112 -1.38 1.07 21.86
C HIS A 112 0.12 1.15 22.15
N ARG A 113 0.96 1.55 21.19
CA ARG A 113 2.42 1.71 21.31
C ARG A 113 3.10 0.46 21.85
N VAL A 114 2.65 -0.71 21.43
CA VAL A 114 3.15 -1.99 21.95
C VAL A 114 4.53 -2.36 21.42
N ALA A 115 4.91 -1.83 20.26
CA ALA A 115 6.21 -2.05 19.62
C ALA A 115 6.51 -0.96 18.59
N LYS A 116 7.69 -1.04 17.95
CA LYS A 116 8.05 -0.17 16.82
C LYS A 116 7.24 -0.54 15.56
N PRO A 117 6.95 0.41 14.66
CA PRO A 117 6.22 0.14 13.42
C PRO A 117 6.84 -0.96 12.55
N THR A 118 8.17 -1.04 12.50
CA THR A 118 8.92 -2.08 11.77
C THR A 118 8.70 -3.49 12.33
N GLU A 119 8.59 -3.62 13.64
CA GLU A 119 8.28 -4.91 14.27
C GLU A 119 6.81 -5.30 14.05
N ILE A 120 5.90 -4.33 14.17
CA ILE A 120 4.46 -4.56 13.94
C ILE A 120 4.21 -5.02 12.50
N VAL A 121 4.81 -4.38 11.50
CA VAL A 121 4.65 -4.79 10.10
C VAL A 121 5.27 -6.15 9.84
N ALA A 122 6.44 -6.47 10.42
CA ALA A 122 7.07 -7.78 10.26
C ALA A 122 6.18 -8.90 10.79
N LEU A 123 5.58 -8.72 11.97
CA LEU A 123 4.64 -9.67 12.54
C LEU A 123 3.43 -9.88 11.62
N ALA A 124 2.85 -8.81 11.11
CA ALA A 124 1.68 -8.88 10.23
C ALA A 124 2.00 -9.57 8.88
N VAL A 125 3.11 -9.20 8.25
CA VAL A 125 3.58 -9.78 6.98
C VAL A 125 3.85 -11.27 7.14
N ASN A 126 4.58 -11.67 8.18
CA ASN A 126 4.87 -13.09 8.45
C ASN A 126 3.61 -13.90 8.80
N ALA A 127 2.63 -13.27 9.44
CA ALA A 127 1.39 -13.93 9.84
C ALA A 127 0.46 -14.21 8.66
N GLU A 128 0.47 -13.36 7.63
CA GLU A 128 -0.28 -13.55 6.39
C GLU A 128 0.45 -12.89 5.19
N PRO A 129 1.34 -13.64 4.51
CA PRO A 129 2.07 -13.17 3.34
C PRO A 129 1.18 -12.63 2.21
N SER A 130 0.01 -13.24 1.98
CA SER A 130 -0.91 -12.82 0.90
C SER A 130 -1.45 -11.40 1.10
N TYR A 131 -1.30 -10.84 2.32
CA TYR A 131 -1.70 -9.49 2.68
C TYR A 131 -0.49 -8.55 2.93
N ALA A 132 0.73 -8.98 2.60
CA ALA A 132 1.95 -8.22 2.88
C ALA A 132 1.91 -6.79 2.31
N GLY A 133 1.40 -6.60 1.10
CA GLY A 133 1.24 -5.26 0.52
C GLY A 133 0.26 -4.36 1.28
N ALA A 134 -0.88 -4.91 1.74
CA ALA A 134 -1.85 -4.16 2.54
C ALA A 134 -1.27 -3.80 3.92
N ALA A 135 -0.67 -4.80 4.60
CA ALA A 135 0.01 -4.62 5.87
C ALA A 135 1.08 -3.51 5.81
N THR A 136 1.94 -3.57 4.80
CA THR A 136 3.01 -2.59 4.59
C THR A 136 2.44 -1.20 4.30
N SER A 137 1.44 -1.11 3.42
CA SER A 137 0.77 0.15 3.11
C SER A 137 0.12 0.77 4.35
N ALA A 138 -0.52 -0.02 5.20
CA ALA A 138 -1.11 0.45 6.46
C ALA A 138 -0.04 0.93 7.44
N ALA A 139 1.07 0.21 7.56
CA ALA A 139 2.18 0.61 8.42
C ALA A 139 2.79 1.94 7.97
N CYS A 140 3.09 2.11 6.68
CA CYS A 140 3.60 3.34 6.09
C CYS A 140 2.63 4.51 6.27
N LYS A 141 1.32 4.27 6.08
CA LYS A 141 0.29 5.32 6.24
C LYS A 141 0.20 5.83 7.67
N ASN A 142 0.32 4.93 8.65
CA ASN A 142 0.21 5.27 10.06
C ASN A 142 1.51 5.85 10.64
N ASN A 143 2.66 5.55 10.02
CA ASN A 143 3.98 5.96 10.52
C ASN A 143 4.88 6.41 9.34
N PRO A 144 4.54 7.52 8.66
CA PRO A 144 5.24 7.98 7.47
C PRO A 144 6.72 8.30 7.72
N GLU A 145 7.10 8.64 8.94
CA GLU A 145 8.49 8.88 9.33
C GLU A 145 9.38 7.62 9.34
N TYR A 146 8.77 6.42 9.33
CA TYR A 146 9.47 5.13 9.23
C TYR A 146 9.30 4.48 7.86
N PHE A 147 8.89 5.23 6.83
CA PHE A 147 8.51 4.69 5.52
C PHE A 147 9.55 3.70 4.97
N ASP A 148 10.80 4.12 4.82
CA ASP A 148 11.87 3.28 4.24
C ASP A 148 12.15 2.04 5.08
N GLU A 149 12.20 2.21 6.40
CA GLU A 149 12.47 1.10 7.31
C GLU A 149 11.34 0.07 7.28
N ILE A 150 10.09 0.52 7.16
CA ILE A 150 8.91 -0.34 7.01
C ILE A 150 8.96 -1.09 5.69
N VAL A 151 9.20 -0.40 4.56
CA VAL A 151 9.30 -1.04 3.23
C VAL A 151 10.40 -2.09 3.24
N LYS A 152 11.61 -1.70 3.68
CA LYS A 152 12.75 -2.60 3.84
C LYS A 152 12.43 -3.82 4.70
N THR A 153 11.76 -3.61 5.83
CA THR A 153 11.44 -4.70 6.75
C THR A 153 10.43 -5.66 6.11
N ALA A 154 9.40 -5.15 5.45
CA ALA A 154 8.38 -5.96 4.81
C ALA A 154 8.93 -6.81 3.65
N VAL A 155 9.72 -6.21 2.75
CA VAL A 155 10.30 -6.95 1.62
C VAL A 155 11.33 -8.00 2.07
N LYS A 156 12.00 -7.79 3.21
CA LYS A 156 12.86 -8.81 3.81
C LYS A 156 12.09 -9.93 4.47
N ALA A 157 10.98 -9.60 5.13
CA ALA A 157 10.13 -10.57 5.78
C ALA A 157 9.50 -11.51 4.75
N GLU A 158 9.04 -10.96 3.62
CA GLU A 158 8.39 -11.73 2.57
C GLU A 158 8.92 -11.33 1.16
N PRO A 159 10.10 -11.83 0.76
CA PRO A 159 10.70 -11.53 -0.55
C PRO A 159 9.85 -11.95 -1.74
N ASP A 160 9.12 -13.07 -1.62
CA ASP A 160 8.27 -13.62 -2.68
C ASP A 160 7.04 -12.75 -2.95
N SER A 161 6.69 -11.84 -2.02
CA SER A 161 5.62 -10.85 -2.19
C SER A 161 6.13 -9.43 -2.48
N ALA A 162 7.42 -9.26 -2.75
CA ALA A 162 8.03 -7.94 -2.93
C ALA A 162 7.45 -7.13 -4.10
N ASP A 163 7.07 -7.79 -5.19
CA ASP A 163 6.39 -7.16 -6.32
C ASP A 163 5.00 -6.64 -5.93
N GLN A 164 4.22 -7.43 -5.19
CA GLN A 164 2.91 -7.06 -4.69
C GLN A 164 3.00 -5.93 -3.66
N ILE A 165 3.98 -5.99 -2.76
CA ILE A 165 4.28 -4.92 -1.80
C ILE A 165 4.58 -3.62 -2.56
N ALA A 166 5.53 -3.67 -3.49
CA ALA A 166 5.93 -2.51 -4.28
C ALA A 166 4.77 -1.90 -5.07
N GLN A 167 3.99 -2.73 -5.79
CA GLN A 167 2.82 -2.27 -6.55
C GLN A 167 1.78 -1.60 -5.65
N LYS A 168 1.46 -2.21 -4.51
CA LYS A 168 0.49 -1.67 -3.56
C LYS A 168 0.96 -0.33 -2.99
N LEU A 169 2.24 -0.22 -2.66
CA LEU A 169 2.82 1.01 -2.15
C LEU A 169 2.87 2.11 -3.22
N VAL A 170 3.19 1.79 -4.47
CA VAL A 170 3.18 2.80 -5.55
C VAL A 170 1.79 3.34 -5.80
N ALA A 171 0.76 2.49 -5.74
CA ALA A 171 -0.62 2.93 -5.84
C ALA A 171 -1.03 3.82 -4.66
N ALA A 172 -0.56 3.53 -3.44
CA ALA A 172 -0.89 4.30 -2.24
C ALA A 172 -0.05 5.58 -2.08
N PHE A 173 1.19 5.57 -2.56
CA PHE A 173 2.20 6.62 -2.40
C PHE A 173 2.91 6.94 -3.74
N PRO A 174 2.21 7.52 -4.74
CA PRO A 174 2.78 7.75 -6.07
C PRO A 174 3.98 8.71 -6.11
N SER A 175 4.18 9.52 -5.07
CA SER A 175 5.37 10.37 -4.94
C SER A 175 6.61 9.60 -4.49
N GLN A 176 6.44 8.44 -3.86
CA GLN A 176 7.51 7.59 -3.31
C GLN A 176 7.94 6.46 -4.27
N THR A 177 7.45 6.44 -5.51
CA THR A 177 7.69 5.35 -6.46
C THR A 177 9.16 5.00 -6.64
N MET A 178 10.02 6.02 -6.75
CA MET A 178 11.45 5.83 -6.95
C MET A 178 12.12 5.18 -5.74
N GLU A 179 11.77 5.63 -4.54
CA GLU A 179 12.27 5.12 -3.27
C GLU A 179 11.82 3.67 -3.04
N ILE A 180 10.55 3.36 -3.34
CA ILE A 180 10.00 2.00 -3.29
C ILE A 180 10.77 1.08 -4.26
N LEU A 181 10.99 1.52 -5.50
CA LEU A 181 11.72 0.77 -6.52
C LEU A 181 13.14 0.43 -6.05
N ILE A 182 13.90 1.45 -5.66
CA ILE A 182 15.30 1.30 -5.24
C ILE A 182 15.39 0.41 -4.00
N THR A 183 14.58 0.69 -2.98
CA THR A 183 14.62 -0.06 -1.71
C THR A 183 14.28 -1.52 -1.94
N THR A 184 13.24 -1.80 -2.74
CA THR A 184 12.84 -3.19 -3.01
C THR A 184 13.95 -3.94 -3.75
N ILE A 185 14.52 -3.36 -4.81
CA ILE A 185 15.60 -4.03 -5.56
C ILE A 185 16.84 -4.24 -4.68
N LYS A 186 17.23 -3.26 -3.87
CA LYS A 186 18.40 -3.37 -2.98
C LYS A 186 18.22 -4.49 -1.95
N GLU A 187 17.01 -4.66 -1.41
CA GLU A 187 16.78 -5.65 -0.35
C GLU A 187 16.45 -7.04 -0.88
N VAL A 188 15.87 -7.15 -2.09
CA VAL A 188 15.56 -8.44 -2.72
C VAL A 188 16.00 -8.50 -4.19
N PRO A 189 17.32 -8.51 -4.47
CA PRO A 189 17.84 -8.39 -5.84
C PRO A 189 17.34 -9.45 -6.82
N PHE A 190 17.18 -10.69 -6.37
CA PHE A 190 16.76 -11.81 -7.21
C PHE A 190 15.35 -11.66 -7.78
N VAL A 191 14.47 -10.92 -7.12
CA VAL A 191 13.12 -10.59 -7.62
C VAL A 191 13.05 -9.18 -8.21
N GLY A 192 14.15 -8.41 -8.12
CA GLY A 192 14.21 -7.01 -8.51
C GLY A 192 13.86 -6.74 -9.97
N LYS A 193 14.13 -7.68 -10.89
CA LYS A 193 13.73 -7.58 -12.29
C LYS A 193 12.21 -7.45 -12.45
N TYR A 194 11.44 -8.26 -11.73
CA TYR A 194 9.98 -8.26 -11.80
C TYR A 194 9.38 -7.00 -11.18
N VAL A 195 9.99 -6.53 -10.09
CA VAL A 195 9.60 -5.27 -9.43
C VAL A 195 9.80 -4.10 -10.39
N LEU A 196 10.95 -4.03 -11.07
CA LEU A 196 11.25 -2.97 -12.03
C LEU A 196 10.21 -2.91 -13.16
N ASP A 197 9.89 -4.07 -13.75
CA ASP A 197 8.88 -4.17 -14.81
C ASP A 197 7.49 -3.75 -14.33
N ALA A 198 7.08 -4.23 -13.17
CA ALA A 198 5.79 -3.91 -12.59
C ALA A 198 5.66 -2.41 -12.29
N LEU A 199 6.69 -1.80 -11.69
CA LEU A 199 6.64 -0.40 -11.30
C LEU A 199 6.72 0.55 -12.50
N LEU A 200 7.57 0.27 -13.49
CA LEU A 200 7.63 1.10 -14.69
C LEU A 200 6.36 1.00 -15.54
N ALA A 201 5.65 -0.14 -15.51
CA ALA A 201 4.35 -0.26 -16.14
C ALA A 201 3.26 0.61 -15.46
N THR A 202 3.49 1.09 -14.23
CA THR A 202 2.55 2.02 -13.56
C THR A 202 2.80 3.50 -13.90
N VAL A 203 3.95 3.83 -14.51
CA VAL A 203 4.36 5.22 -14.80
C VAL A 203 4.42 5.44 -16.32
N THR A 204 3.32 5.20 -17.03
CA THR A 204 3.33 5.18 -18.51
C THR A 204 3.12 6.52 -19.19
N ASP A 205 2.52 7.50 -18.51
CA ASP A 205 1.94 8.66 -19.20
C ASP A 205 2.89 9.87 -19.28
N ASP A 206 4.06 9.77 -18.65
CA ASP A 206 5.08 10.82 -18.64
C ASP A 206 6.44 10.23 -19.04
N LEU A 207 6.79 10.42 -20.32
CA LEU A 207 8.04 9.93 -20.90
C LEU A 207 9.27 10.53 -20.20
N VAL A 208 9.20 11.80 -19.80
CA VAL A 208 10.31 12.50 -19.13
C VAL A 208 10.52 11.95 -17.74
N LYS A 209 9.43 11.73 -16.99
CA LYS A 209 9.48 11.09 -15.67
C LYS A 209 10.01 9.67 -15.76
N THR A 210 9.58 8.91 -16.77
CA THR A 210 10.03 7.53 -17.00
C THR A 210 11.53 7.49 -17.30
N GLU A 211 12.01 8.33 -18.22
CA GLU A 211 13.44 8.45 -18.52
C GLU A 211 14.25 8.80 -17.26
N ASN A 212 13.81 9.81 -16.50
CA ASN A 212 14.49 10.20 -15.26
C ASN A 212 14.53 9.05 -14.25
N MET A 213 13.44 8.30 -14.08
CA MET A 213 13.43 7.13 -13.20
C MET A 213 14.41 6.05 -13.64
N ILE A 214 14.50 5.75 -14.94
CA ILE A 214 15.47 4.78 -15.46
C ILE A 214 16.90 5.27 -15.21
N ILE A 215 17.19 6.53 -15.52
CA ILE A 215 18.53 7.12 -15.36
C ILE A 215 18.95 7.14 -13.89
N VAL A 216 18.12 7.62 -12.98
CA VAL A 216 18.46 7.65 -11.54
C VAL A 216 18.57 6.23 -10.98
N SER A 217 17.75 5.29 -11.44
CA SER A 217 17.83 3.88 -10.99
C SER A 217 19.14 3.25 -11.41
N MET A 218 19.64 3.59 -12.60
CA MET A 218 20.93 3.13 -13.11
C MET A 218 22.08 3.56 -12.19
N GLU A 219 22.04 4.80 -11.71
CA GLU A 219 23.03 5.32 -10.76
C GLU A 219 22.93 4.62 -9.40
N GLU A 220 21.71 4.48 -8.86
CA GLU A 220 21.47 3.91 -7.53
C GLU A 220 21.64 2.39 -7.43
N LEU A 221 21.57 1.69 -8.56
CA LEU A 221 21.56 0.24 -8.64
C LEU A 221 22.78 -0.34 -9.37
N ALA A 222 23.85 0.43 -9.58
CA ALA A 222 25.07 -0.02 -10.25
C ALA A 222 25.64 -1.33 -9.67
N GLN A 223 25.50 -1.56 -8.37
CA GLN A 223 25.97 -2.78 -7.70
C GLN A 223 25.08 -4.03 -7.96
N TYR A 224 24.02 -3.92 -8.76
CA TYR A 224 23.04 -4.98 -9.01
C TYR A 224 22.99 -5.32 -10.52
N PRO A 225 23.82 -6.27 -11.00
CA PRO A 225 23.98 -6.55 -12.43
C PRO A 225 22.67 -6.84 -13.16
N ASP A 226 21.79 -7.67 -12.60
CA ASP A 226 20.51 -8.03 -13.21
C ASP A 226 19.59 -6.80 -13.37
N ALA A 227 19.63 -5.87 -12.42
CA ALA A 227 18.88 -4.63 -12.50
C ALA A 227 19.46 -3.70 -13.57
N ILE A 228 20.79 -3.61 -13.67
CA ILE A 228 21.48 -2.81 -14.68
C ILE A 228 21.19 -3.32 -16.08
N THR A 229 21.35 -4.62 -16.34
CA THR A 229 21.00 -5.23 -17.63
C THR A 229 19.56 -4.90 -18.00
N ARG A 230 18.62 -5.07 -17.07
CA ARG A 230 17.21 -4.77 -17.34
C ARG A 230 16.96 -3.28 -17.59
N LEU A 231 17.61 -2.39 -16.85
CA LEU A 231 17.49 -0.95 -17.06
C LEU A 231 18.06 -0.51 -18.42
N VAL A 232 19.11 -1.15 -18.92
CA VAL A 232 19.66 -0.91 -20.27
C VAL A 232 18.65 -1.34 -21.34
N GLU A 233 18.05 -2.51 -21.22
CA GLU A 233 16.98 -2.98 -22.11
C GLU A 233 15.81 -1.99 -22.14
N LEU A 234 15.36 -1.54 -20.97
CA LEU A 234 14.26 -0.59 -20.85
C LEU A 234 14.63 0.79 -21.42
N ALA A 235 15.87 1.23 -21.23
CA ALA A 235 16.37 2.46 -21.81
C ALA A 235 16.35 2.41 -23.34
N GLN A 236 16.79 1.30 -23.92
CA GLN A 236 16.72 1.06 -25.35
C GLN A 236 15.27 1.06 -25.87
N GLN A 237 14.36 0.33 -25.21
CA GLN A 237 12.94 0.28 -25.58
C GLN A 237 12.23 1.64 -25.55
N ARG A 238 12.81 2.61 -24.84
CA ARG A 238 12.29 3.98 -24.67
C ARG A 238 13.11 5.02 -25.43
N ASP A 239 13.99 4.59 -26.34
CA ASP A 239 14.87 5.46 -27.14
C ASP A 239 15.75 6.40 -26.30
N ILE A 240 16.11 5.99 -25.07
CA ILE A 240 17.05 6.72 -24.23
C ILE A 240 18.47 6.49 -24.80
N SER A 241 19.23 7.57 -24.98
CA SER A 241 20.59 7.52 -25.52
C SER A 241 21.50 6.62 -24.67
N SER A 242 22.25 5.74 -25.35
CA SER A 242 23.30 4.91 -24.73
C SER A 242 24.34 5.73 -23.97
N GLU A 243 24.61 6.96 -24.40
CA GLU A 243 25.53 7.85 -23.70
C GLU A 243 24.99 8.30 -22.33
N LYS A 244 23.68 8.61 -22.24
CA LYS A 244 23.05 8.93 -20.96
C LYS A 244 23.10 7.74 -20.00
N VAL A 245 22.82 6.56 -20.53
CA VAL A 245 22.90 5.28 -19.80
C VAL A 245 24.32 5.05 -19.27
N ARG A 246 25.33 5.17 -20.13
CA ARG A 246 26.75 5.01 -19.80
C ARG A 246 27.17 5.97 -18.69
N ILE A 247 26.90 7.26 -18.86
CA ILE A 247 27.24 8.28 -17.86
C ILE A 247 26.58 7.98 -16.50
N SER A 248 25.30 7.57 -16.48
CA SER A 248 24.58 7.31 -15.23
C SER A 248 25.13 6.08 -14.49
N ALA A 249 25.38 4.98 -15.21
CA ALA A 249 25.96 3.78 -14.63
C ALA A 249 27.35 4.04 -14.04
N MET A 250 28.19 4.81 -14.76
CA MET A 250 29.52 5.20 -14.27
C MET A 250 29.47 6.08 -13.02
N LYS A 251 28.48 6.99 -12.92
CA LYS A 251 28.25 7.76 -11.68
C LYS A 251 27.90 6.85 -10.49
N GLY A 252 27.14 5.79 -10.75
CA GLY A 252 26.82 4.76 -9.75
C GLY A 252 28.01 3.87 -9.34
N GLY A 253 29.15 3.98 -10.04
CA GLY A 253 30.38 3.24 -9.74
C GLY A 253 30.62 2.00 -10.59
N LEU A 254 29.86 1.79 -11.68
CA LEU A 254 30.18 0.77 -12.68
C LEU A 254 31.42 1.17 -13.49
N SER A 255 32.28 0.22 -13.83
CA SER A 255 33.40 0.51 -14.73
C SER A 255 32.90 0.77 -16.15
N GLU A 256 33.71 1.51 -16.92
CA GLU A 256 33.38 1.81 -18.32
C GLU A 256 33.34 0.51 -19.16
N GLU A 257 34.26 -0.41 -18.90
CA GLU A 257 34.33 -1.69 -19.59
C GLU A 257 33.08 -2.54 -19.36
N GLU A 258 32.58 -2.59 -18.11
CA GLU A 258 31.37 -3.35 -17.76
C GLU A 258 30.13 -2.78 -18.43
N ILE A 259 29.89 -1.46 -18.34
CA ILE A 259 28.68 -0.87 -18.93
C ILE A 259 28.71 -0.90 -20.46
N VAL A 260 29.89 -0.74 -21.08
CA VAL A 260 30.02 -0.81 -22.54
C VAL A 260 29.71 -2.22 -23.05
N ALA A 261 30.14 -3.26 -22.32
CA ALA A 261 29.77 -4.64 -22.66
C ALA A 261 28.25 -4.83 -22.68
N ILE A 262 27.55 -4.38 -21.62
CA ILE A 262 26.08 -4.50 -21.51
C ILE A 262 25.38 -3.66 -22.59
N ILE A 263 25.83 -2.42 -22.85
CA ILE A 263 25.25 -1.56 -23.89
C ILE A 263 25.39 -2.20 -25.27
N ASN A 264 26.56 -2.77 -25.58
CA ASN A 264 26.83 -3.37 -26.89
C ASN A 264 25.89 -4.54 -27.19
N ASP A 265 25.53 -5.32 -26.17
CA ASP A 265 24.60 -6.45 -26.32
C ASP A 265 23.17 -6.00 -26.69
N HIS A 266 22.78 -4.74 -26.40
CA HIS A 266 21.41 -4.25 -26.60
C HIS A 266 21.28 -3.15 -27.66
N TYR A 267 22.24 -2.23 -27.78
CA TYR A 267 22.16 -1.09 -28.69
C TYR A 267 22.73 -1.37 -30.08
N LEU A 268 23.66 -2.34 -30.24
CA LEU A 268 24.34 -2.59 -31.52
C LEU A 268 23.60 -3.55 -32.46
N GLU A 269 22.55 -4.24 -32.02
CA GLU A 269 21.78 -5.15 -32.89
C GLU A 269 21.11 -4.43 -34.09
N LEU A 270 20.96 -3.09 -34.05
CA LEU A 270 20.31 -2.31 -35.12
C LEU A 270 21.27 -1.74 -36.19
N GLU A 271 22.59 -1.65 -35.95
CA GLU A 271 23.52 -1.19 -37.00
C GLU A 271 23.74 -2.25 -38.11
N SER A 272 23.34 -3.51 -37.87
CA SER A 272 23.42 -4.58 -38.87
C SER A 272 22.21 -4.67 -39.82
N GLN A 273 21.17 -3.85 -39.62
CA GLN A 273 19.93 -3.89 -40.41
C GLN A 273 19.69 -2.63 -41.28
N ALA A 274 20.69 -1.78 -41.47
CA ALA A 274 20.63 -0.78 -42.52
C ALA A 274 20.73 -1.48 -43.89
N PRO A 275 19.79 -1.28 -44.83
CA PRO A 275 19.94 -1.84 -46.16
C PRO A 275 21.17 -1.20 -46.81
N THR A 276 22.15 -2.04 -47.15
CA THR A 276 23.26 -1.64 -48.03
C THR A 276 22.69 -1.05 -49.33
N PRO A 277 23.26 0.06 -49.83
CA PRO A 277 22.73 0.83 -50.95
C PRO A 277 22.64 0.06 -52.26
#